data_AF-A0A2W4TK50-F1
#
_entry.id   AF-A0A2W4TK50-F1
#
_cell.length_a   1.000
_cell.length_b   1.000
_cell.length_c   1.000
_cell.angle_alpha   90.00
_cell.angle_beta   90.00
_cell.angle_gamma   90.00
#
_symmetry.space_group_name_H-M   'P 1'
#
loop_
_entity.id
_entity.type
_entity.pdbx_description
1 polymer ?
#
loop_
_entity_poly.entity_id
_entity_poly.type
_entity_poly.pdbx_seq_one_letter_code
_entity_poly.pdbx_strand_id
1 'polypeptide(L)'
;MQKSRPTQNKRARERARLEKRQQKEARRLENRSRRDSTRHLAPGEDPDIAGIVPGPQPSPWGDDLDDFEIDLGEDGESDRDS
;
A
#
# COMPACT_ATOMS: atom_id res chain seq x y z
N MET A 1 -22.75 -52.21 13.77
CA MET A 1 -21.91 -51.18 14.43
C MET A 1 -22.66 -49.85 14.44
N GLN A 2 -23.15 -49.42 15.60
CA GLN A 2 -23.93 -48.18 15.71
C GLN A 2 -22.99 -46.96 15.71
N LYS A 3 -23.11 -46.09 14.71
CA LYS A 3 -22.32 -44.86 14.59
C LYS A 3 -22.80 -43.86 15.63
N SER A 4 -21.92 -43.47 16.56
CA SER A 4 -22.25 -42.50 17.62
C SER A 4 -22.67 -41.16 17.00
N ARG A 5 -23.81 -40.63 17.45
CA ARG A 5 -24.34 -39.36 16.95
C ARG A 5 -23.39 -38.24 17.38
N PRO A 6 -22.97 -37.34 16.47
CA PRO A 6 -22.11 -36.23 16.84
C PRO A 6 -22.86 -35.33 17.84
N THR A 7 -22.16 -34.96 18.92
CA THR A 7 -22.67 -34.07 19.96
C THR A 7 -23.13 -32.74 19.35
N GLN A 8 -24.11 -32.09 19.98
CA GLN A 8 -24.67 -30.82 19.48
C GLN A 8 -23.57 -29.77 19.24
N ASN A 9 -22.56 -29.73 20.11
CA ASN A 9 -21.39 -28.85 19.99
C ASN A 9 -20.58 -29.10 18.71
N LYS A 10 -20.42 -30.36 18.28
CA LYS A 10 -19.72 -30.70 17.04
C LYS A 10 -20.47 -30.16 15.82
N ARG A 11 -21.80 -30.30 15.80
CA ARG A 11 -22.64 -29.76 14.70
C ARG A 11 -22.64 -28.24 14.67
N ALA A 12 -22.66 -27.57 15.82
CA ALA A 12 -22.57 -26.11 15.88
C ALA A 12 -21.23 -25.61 15.32
N ARG A 13 -20.11 -26.24 15.73
CA ARG A 13 -18.78 -25.89 15.24
C ARG A 13 -18.60 -26.13 13.75
N GLU A 14 -19.20 -27.20 13.22
CA GLU A 14 -19.18 -27.50 11.78
C GLU A 14 -19.97 -26.46 10.97
N ARG A 15 -21.19 -26.11 11.42
CA ARG A 15 -22.00 -25.05 10.80
C ARG A 15 -21.25 -23.72 10.76
N ALA A 16 -20.65 -23.30 11.89
CA ALA A 16 -19.88 -22.06 11.96
C ALA A 16 -18.68 -22.03 10.99
N ARG A 17 -18.00 -23.17 10.79
CA ARG A 17 -16.91 -23.25 9.80
C ARG A 17 -17.42 -23.14 8.36
N LEU A 18 -18.52 -23.80 8.05
CA LEU A 18 -19.15 -23.75 6.73
C LEU A 18 -19.64 -22.33 6.42
N GLU A 19 -20.33 -21.68 7.36
CA GLU A 19 -20.78 -20.29 7.24
C GLU A 19 -19.59 -19.33 7.00
N LYS A 20 -18.52 -19.45 7.79
CA LYS A 20 -17.31 -18.62 7.61
C LYS A 20 -16.66 -18.84 6.23
N ARG A 21 -16.63 -20.08 5.74
CA ARG A 21 -16.09 -20.38 4.40
C ARG A 21 -16.97 -19.75 3.32
N GLN A 22 -18.29 -19.93 3.40
CA GLN A 22 -19.24 -19.33 2.46
C GLN A 22 -19.15 -17.80 2.44
N GLN A 23 -19.08 -17.15 3.60
CA GLN A 23 -18.91 -15.69 3.69
C GLN A 23 -17.59 -15.24 3.03
N LYS A 24 -16.50 -15.97 3.25
CA LYS A 24 -15.21 -15.65 2.63
C LYS A 24 -15.24 -15.84 1.12
N GLU A 25 -15.91 -16.87 0.63
CA GLU A 25 -16.12 -17.12 -0.80
C GLU A 25 -16.99 -16.04 -1.43
N ALA A 26 -18.10 -15.67 -0.78
CA ALA A 26 -18.97 -14.57 -1.21
C ALA A 26 -18.20 -13.24 -1.32
N ARG A 27 -17.44 -12.87 -0.28
CA ARG A 27 -16.60 -11.65 -0.30
C ARG A 27 -15.54 -11.69 -1.41
N ARG A 28 -14.96 -12.85 -1.70
CA ARG A 28 -14.00 -13.01 -2.80
C ARG A 28 -14.68 -12.81 -4.16
N LEU A 29 -15.89 -13.35 -4.34
CA LEU A 29 -16.66 -13.22 -5.57
C LEU A 29 -17.10 -11.77 -5.78
N GLU A 30 -17.59 -11.10 -4.74
CA GLU A 30 -17.93 -9.67 -4.76
C GLU A 30 -16.72 -8.81 -5.14
N ASN A 31 -15.57 -9.04 -4.51
CA ASN A 31 -14.35 -8.29 -4.84
C ASN A 31 -13.88 -8.53 -6.29
N ARG A 32 -14.03 -9.74 -6.83
CA ARG A 32 -13.74 -10.03 -8.23
C ARG A 32 -14.71 -9.30 -9.15
N SER A 33 -16.01 -9.47 -8.92
CA SER A 33 -17.05 -8.77 -9.67
C SER A 33 -16.87 -7.27 -9.64
N ARG A 34 -16.49 -6.68 -8.50
CA ARG A 34 -16.18 -5.25 -8.39
C ARG A 34 -15.01 -4.86 -9.28
N ARG A 35 -13.91 -5.61 -9.27
CA ARG A 35 -12.75 -5.37 -10.15
C ARG A 35 -13.09 -5.55 -11.62
N ASP A 36 -13.91 -6.53 -11.96
CA ASP A 36 -14.34 -6.77 -13.34
C ASP A 36 -15.31 -5.67 -13.82
N SER A 37 -16.11 -5.11 -12.90
CA SER A 37 -17.05 -4.02 -13.19
C SER A 37 -16.42 -2.63 -13.21
N THR A 38 -15.26 -2.44 -12.55
CA THR A 38 -14.53 -1.19 -12.63
C THR A 38 -14.01 -1.01 -14.04
N ARG A 39 -14.38 0.11 -14.67
CA ARG A 39 -13.92 0.51 -16.00
C ARG A 39 -12.40 0.36 -16.07
N HIS A 40 -11.89 -0.18 -17.18
CA HIS A 40 -10.45 -0.21 -17.42
C HIS A 40 -9.92 1.23 -17.35
N LEU A 41 -9.13 1.50 -16.31
CA LEU A 41 -8.37 2.75 -16.17
C LEU A 41 -7.41 2.86 -17.35
N ALA A 42 -7.13 4.09 -17.77
CA ALA A 42 -6.09 4.32 -18.75
C ALA A 42 -4.77 3.70 -18.24
N PRO A 43 -4.01 2.98 -19.09
CA PRO A 43 -2.77 2.37 -18.66
C PRO A 43 -1.77 3.47 -18.26
N GLY A 44 -1.30 3.41 -17.01
CA GLY A 44 -0.25 4.30 -16.50
C GLY A 44 -0.74 5.52 -15.70
N GLU A 45 -2.05 5.71 -15.50
CA GLU A 45 -2.57 6.85 -14.73
C GLU A 45 -3.59 6.40 -13.68
N ASP A 46 -3.41 6.83 -12.43
CA ASP A 46 -4.34 6.56 -11.33
C ASP A 46 -5.54 7.51 -11.46
N PRO A 47 -6.79 7.03 -11.49
CA PRO A 47 -7.98 7.86 -11.64
C PRO A 47 -8.15 8.88 -10.51
N ASP A 48 -7.58 8.61 -9.32
CA ASP A 48 -7.64 9.55 -8.21
C ASP A 48 -6.59 10.67 -8.36
N ILE A 49 -5.52 10.46 -9.14
CA ILE A 49 -4.46 11.45 -9.38
C ILE A 49 -4.52 12.10 -10.76
N ALA A 50 -5.25 11.51 -11.70
CA ALA A 50 -5.34 11.97 -13.08
C ALA A 50 -5.81 13.43 -13.14
N GLY A 51 -4.99 14.29 -13.74
CA GLY A 51 -5.29 15.72 -13.88
C GLY A 51 -5.03 16.58 -12.64
N ILE A 52 -4.48 16.04 -11.54
CA ILE A 52 -4.02 16.85 -10.40
C ILE A 52 -2.61 17.35 -10.70
N VAL A 53 -2.43 18.67 -10.68
CA VAL A 53 -1.11 19.33 -10.73
C VAL A 53 -0.64 19.54 -9.29
N PRO A 54 0.43 18.86 -8.82
CA PRO A 54 0.98 19.09 -7.48
C PRO A 54 1.45 20.55 -7.34
N GLY A 55 1.10 21.18 -6.22
CA GLY A 55 1.63 22.49 -5.87
C GLY A 55 3.12 22.42 -5.47
N PRO A 56 3.79 23.58 -5.31
CA PRO A 56 5.13 23.62 -4.74
C PRO A 56 5.12 22.99 -3.34
N GLN A 57 5.87 21.90 -3.17
CA GLN A 57 6.06 21.25 -1.87
C GLN A 57 7.30 21.85 -1.19
N PRO A 58 7.22 22.30 0.07
CA PRO A 58 8.38 22.76 0.81
C PRO A 58 9.37 21.59 1.05
N SER A 59 10.65 21.91 1.18
CA SER A 59 11.69 20.93 1.52
C SER A 59 11.37 20.24 2.85
N PRO A 60 11.40 18.89 2.92
CA PRO A 60 11.22 18.17 4.17
C PRO A 60 12.27 18.49 5.24
N TRP A 61 13.40 19.09 4.83
CA TRP A 61 14.56 19.36 5.67
C TRP A 61 14.78 20.85 5.95
N GLY A 62 13.79 21.70 5.63
CA GLY A 62 13.88 23.14 5.78
C GLY A 62 14.76 23.81 4.71
N ASP A 63 14.72 25.14 4.67
CA ASP A 63 15.55 25.99 3.81
C ASP A 63 16.94 26.26 4.45
N ASP A 64 17.18 25.72 5.65
CA ASP A 64 18.38 25.98 6.46
C ASP A 64 19.65 25.27 5.96
N LEU A 65 19.53 24.40 4.94
CA LEU A 65 20.68 23.66 4.38
C LEU A 65 21.44 24.43 3.30
N ASP A 66 20.84 25.48 2.73
CA ASP A 66 21.50 26.30 1.69
C ASP A 66 22.60 27.22 2.28
N ASP A 67 22.53 27.53 3.59
CA ASP A 67 23.48 28.43 4.27
C ASP A 67 24.78 27.74 4.72
N PHE A 68 24.83 26.40 4.76
CA PHE A 68 25.99 25.63 5.25
C PHE A 68 27.00 25.23 4.17
N GLU A 69 26.71 25.46 2.88
CA GLU A 69 27.55 24.97 1.77
C GLU A 69 28.55 26.02 1.23
N ILE A 70 28.61 27.24 1.80
CA ILE A 70 29.43 28.35 1.26
C ILE A 70 30.78 28.52 1.98
N ASP A 71 31.00 27.95 3.17
CA ASP A 71 32.17 28.28 4.02
C ASP A 71 33.17 27.12 4.26
N LEU A 72 33.12 26.04 3.46
CA LEU A 72 34.05 24.91 3.59
C LEU A 72 34.72 24.57 2.25
N GLY A 73 35.65 25.41 1.78
CA GLY A 73 36.53 24.98 0.68
C GLY A 73 37.47 25.98 0.00
N GLU A 74 37.74 27.18 0.52
CA GLU A 74 38.65 28.15 -0.13
C GLU A 74 39.91 28.52 0.69
N ASP A 75 40.46 27.57 1.44
CA ASP A 75 41.73 27.76 2.13
C ASP A 75 42.57 26.48 2.21
N GLY A 76 43.31 26.18 1.14
CA GLY A 76 44.44 25.24 1.24
C GLY A 76 44.99 24.70 -0.08
N GLU A 77 46.20 25.14 -0.43
CA GLU A 77 47.15 24.52 -1.39
C GLU A 77 47.11 25.02 -2.86
N SER A 78 47.31 26.32 -3.07
CA SER A 78 48.13 26.79 -4.20
C SER A 78 49.53 27.10 -3.68
N ASP A 79 50.50 26.22 -3.92
CA ASP A 79 51.94 26.52 -4.11
C ASP A 79 52.79 25.24 -3.96
N ARG A 80 52.78 24.38 -4.99
CA ARG A 80 53.89 23.47 -5.32
C ARG A 80 53.98 23.32 -6.83
N ASP A 81 54.50 24.35 -7.48
CA ASP A 81 55.11 24.22 -8.82
C ASP A 81 56.55 24.71 -8.75
N SER A 82 57.52 23.77 -8.83
CA SER A 82 58.90 23.91 -9.32
C SER A 82 59.61 22.56 -9.26
#